data_AF-A0A7Y2PE82-F1
#
_entry.id   AF-A0A7Y2PE82-F1
#
_cell.length_a   1.000
_cell.length_b   1.000
_cell.length_c   1.000
_cell.angle_alpha   90.00
_cell.angle_beta   90.00
_cell.angle_gamma   90.00
#
_symmetry.space_group_name_H-M   'P 1'
#
loop_
_entity.id
_entity.type
_entity.pdbx_description
1 polymer ?
#
loop_
_entity_poly.entity_id
_entity_poly.type
_entity_poly.pdbx_seq_one_letter_code
_entity_poly.pdbx_strand_id
1 'polypeptide(L)'
;RLDQALGAVAEPITPREDAEVPLVERRLLEPIGTAEAIEQVMGDLLGDLAGVLQERGLGARALRLTGLRVDGTEQVVAVGTSRPTREVPHLLRLLKLKIERIDPGMGLEQFWLVAPHTEPLDAVDLGAVLAGETLVRDPARLVDVIAGRIGPRAVFRVAPIESHVPERAVARSDPNETLGPWPKWPRPIRLFARPEPLARVMALMPDQPPRRFEWRGKTYKIVAGDGPERVHGEWWRRDAEVWAVRDYYRVEDDAGGRYWVFRRGDGFEEDTGDLSWWMHGVFG
;
A
#
# COMPACT_ATOMS: atom_id res chain seq x y z
N ARG A 1 4.31 44.23 -2.90
CA ARG A 1 3.67 42.97 -2.43
C ARG A 1 2.99 43.12 -1.06
N LEU A 2 2.90 44.32 -0.46
CA LEU A 2 2.17 44.55 0.79
C LEU A 2 0.64 44.63 0.57
N ASP A 3 0.21 45.28 -0.52
CA ASP A 3 -1.21 45.50 -0.84
C ASP A 3 -1.97 44.22 -1.21
N GLN A 4 -1.28 43.19 -1.74
CA GLN A 4 -1.85 41.85 -1.96
C GLN A 4 -2.04 41.09 -0.63
N ALA A 5 -1.09 41.20 0.30
CA ALA A 5 -1.20 40.56 1.62
C ALA A 5 -2.28 41.21 2.51
N LEU A 6 -2.58 42.49 2.26
CA LEU A 6 -3.62 43.25 2.96
C LEU A 6 -5.00 43.18 2.26
N GLY A 7 -5.13 42.44 1.15
CA GLY A 7 -6.40 42.28 0.43
C GLY A 7 -6.88 43.52 -0.35
N ALA A 8 -6.03 44.53 -0.52
CA ALA A 8 -6.35 45.76 -1.25
C ALA A 8 -6.29 45.59 -2.78
N VAL A 9 -5.67 44.51 -3.26
CA VAL A 9 -5.62 44.12 -4.68
C VAL A 9 -6.13 42.69 -4.80
N ALA A 10 -7.17 42.48 -5.61
CA ALA A 10 -7.66 41.15 -5.92
C ALA A 10 -6.57 40.33 -6.60
N GLU A 11 -6.31 39.12 -6.08
CA GLU A 11 -5.43 38.16 -6.74
C GLU A 11 -6.20 37.57 -7.93
N PRO A 12 -5.77 37.81 -9.18
CA PRO A 12 -6.48 37.29 -10.33
C PRO A 12 -6.41 35.77 -10.33
N ILE A 13 -7.57 35.12 -10.37
CA ILE A 13 -7.65 33.67 -10.58
C ILE A 13 -7.21 33.41 -12.02
N THR A 14 -6.01 32.87 -12.19
CA THR A 14 -5.56 32.40 -13.51
C THR A 14 -6.33 31.13 -13.85
N PRO A 15 -7.14 31.09 -14.93
CA PRO A 15 -7.77 29.86 -15.36
C PRO A 15 -6.66 28.87 -15.73
N ARG A 16 -6.67 27.72 -15.07
CA ARG A 16 -5.82 26.60 -15.45
C ARG A 16 -6.54 25.88 -16.58
N GLU A 17 -5.96 25.86 -17.77
CA GLU A 17 -6.47 25.01 -18.86
C GLU A 17 -6.37 23.55 -18.41
N ASP A 18 -7.49 22.83 -18.48
CA ASP A 18 -7.50 21.40 -18.20
C ASP A 18 -6.62 20.69 -19.24
N ALA A 19 -5.70 19.86 -18.76
CA ALA A 19 -4.85 19.09 -19.65
C ALA A 19 -5.73 18.20 -20.52
N GLU A 20 -5.58 18.31 -21.84
CA GLU A 20 -6.36 17.53 -22.79
C GLU A 20 -6.12 16.03 -22.55
N VAL A 21 -7.18 15.31 -22.18
CA VAL A 21 -7.09 13.90 -21.83
C VAL A 21 -6.84 13.08 -23.10
N PRO A 22 -5.79 12.23 -23.15
CA PRO A 22 -5.55 11.37 -24.30
C PRO A 22 -6.75 10.46 -24.58
N LEU A 23 -7.26 10.56 -25.80
CA LEU A 23 -8.47 9.91 -26.28
C LEU A 23 -8.22 9.40 -27.70
N VAL A 24 -8.67 8.18 -27.96
CA VAL A 24 -8.79 7.64 -29.32
C VAL A 24 -10.16 7.02 -29.51
N GLU A 25 -10.65 7.07 -30.74
CA GLU A 25 -11.98 6.61 -31.13
C GLU A 25 -11.87 5.69 -32.34
N ARG A 26 -12.75 4.68 -32.39
CA ARG A 26 -12.94 3.87 -33.58
C ARG A 26 -14.42 3.62 -33.82
N ARG A 27 -14.87 3.92 -35.04
CA ARG A 27 -16.21 3.60 -35.55
C ARG A 27 -16.12 2.36 -36.43
N LEU A 28 -17.05 1.44 -36.25
CA LEU A 28 -17.08 0.18 -36.97
C LEU A 28 -18.06 0.29 -38.14
N LEU A 29 -17.76 -0.42 -39.23
CA LEU A 29 -18.65 -0.47 -40.40
C LEU A 29 -19.88 -1.35 -40.12
N GLU A 30 -19.69 -2.43 -39.36
CA GLU A 30 -20.73 -3.34 -38.93
C GLU A 30 -20.66 -3.52 -37.41
N PRO A 31 -21.80 -3.64 -36.71
CA PRO A 31 -21.81 -3.91 -35.28
C PRO A 31 -21.15 -5.26 -34.96
N ILE A 32 -20.30 -5.28 -33.93
CA ILE A 32 -19.63 -6.50 -33.47
C ILE A 32 -20.19 -6.98 -32.14
N GLY A 33 -20.19 -8.30 -31.91
CA GLY A 33 -20.62 -8.88 -30.64
C GLY A 33 -19.78 -10.04 -30.12
N THR A 34 -18.78 -10.50 -30.87
CA THR A 34 -17.90 -11.59 -30.42
C THR A 34 -16.76 -11.07 -29.56
N ALA A 35 -16.33 -11.87 -28.58
CA ALA A 35 -15.22 -11.51 -27.71
C ALA A 35 -13.93 -11.30 -28.51
N GLU A 36 -13.70 -12.12 -29.54
CA GLU A 36 -12.54 -12.03 -30.43
C GLU A 36 -12.52 -10.71 -31.21
N ALA A 37 -13.67 -10.26 -31.72
CA ALA A 37 -13.77 -8.98 -32.43
C ALA A 37 -13.55 -7.80 -31.48
N ILE A 38 -14.15 -7.85 -30.28
CA ILE A 38 -13.97 -6.81 -29.26
C ILE A 38 -12.51 -6.74 -28.83
N GLU A 39 -11.86 -7.88 -28.64
CA GLU A 39 -10.44 -7.97 -28.32
C GLU A 39 -9.56 -7.33 -29.40
N GLN A 40 -9.86 -7.57 -30.69
CA GLN A 40 -9.12 -6.96 -31.79
C GLN A 40 -9.25 -5.43 -31.74
N VAL A 41 -10.47 -4.91 -31.54
CA VAL A 41 -10.71 -3.46 -31.41
C VAL A 41 -9.97 -2.87 -30.21
N MET A 42 -9.94 -3.57 -29.08
CA MET A 42 -9.14 -3.16 -27.91
C MET A 42 -7.65 -3.06 -28.24
N GLY A 43 -7.09 -4.05 -28.95
CA GLY A 43 -5.68 -4.06 -29.35
C GLY A 43 -5.33 -2.88 -30.26
N ASP A 44 -6.20 -2.62 -31.25
CA ASP A 44 -6.02 -1.54 -32.19
C ASP A 44 -6.09 -0.15 -31.51
N LEU A 45 -7.12 0.09 -30.68
CA LEU A 45 -7.25 1.34 -29.91
C LEU A 45 -6.08 1.54 -28.95
N LEU A 46 -5.58 0.47 -28.33
CA LEU A 46 -4.39 0.57 -27.47
C LEU A 46 -3.13 0.95 -28.27
N GLY A 47 -2.99 0.43 -29.49
CA GLY A 47 -1.90 0.83 -30.40
C GLY A 47 -1.97 2.32 -30.73
N ASP A 48 -3.15 2.80 -31.12
CA ASP A 48 -3.39 4.21 -31.45
C ASP A 48 -3.12 5.10 -30.22
N LEU A 49 -3.65 4.74 -29.04
CA LEU A 49 -3.46 5.49 -27.80
C LEU A 49 -1.99 5.49 -27.33
N ALA A 50 -1.27 4.37 -27.49
CA ALA A 50 0.14 4.30 -27.13
C ALA A 50 0.98 5.27 -27.97
N GLY A 51 0.61 5.50 -29.23
CA GLY A 51 1.20 6.55 -30.08
C GLY A 51 0.98 7.95 -29.50
N VAL A 52 -0.28 8.29 -29.16
CA VAL A 52 -0.63 9.59 -28.54
C VAL A 52 0.12 9.81 -27.23
N LEU A 53 0.19 8.78 -26.36
CA LEU A 53 0.92 8.86 -25.10
C LEU A 53 2.43 8.99 -25.31
N GLN A 54 2.98 8.32 -26.32
CA GLN A 54 4.40 8.39 -26.69
C GLN A 54 4.80 9.79 -27.15
N GLU A 55 4.00 10.43 -28.00
CA GLU A 55 4.26 11.79 -28.48
C GLU A 55 4.23 12.82 -27.34
N ARG A 56 3.40 12.57 -26.32
CA ARG A 56 3.25 13.44 -25.15
C ARG A 56 4.23 13.11 -24.00
N GLY A 57 5.05 12.06 -24.13
CA GLY A 57 5.94 11.63 -23.04
C GLY A 57 5.21 11.09 -21.80
N LEU A 58 4.04 10.49 -22.00
CA LEU A 58 3.15 10.05 -20.93
C LEU A 58 3.05 8.51 -20.89
N GLY A 59 2.68 8.00 -19.71
CA GLY A 59 2.20 6.63 -19.51
C GLY A 59 0.82 6.63 -18.86
N ALA A 60 -0.01 5.67 -19.23
CA ALA A 60 -1.33 5.49 -18.64
C ALA A 60 -1.21 4.93 -17.22
N ARG A 61 -1.98 5.53 -16.30
CA ARG A 61 -2.22 5.07 -14.92
C ARG A 61 -3.62 4.52 -14.74
N ALA A 62 -4.56 5.03 -15.53
CA ALA A 62 -5.90 4.50 -15.67
C ALA A 62 -6.34 4.56 -17.13
N LEU A 63 -7.10 3.56 -17.55
CA LEU A 63 -7.74 3.49 -18.85
C LEU A 63 -9.24 3.25 -18.68
N ARG A 64 -10.05 3.89 -19.52
CA ARG A 64 -11.49 3.66 -19.63
C ARG A 64 -11.83 3.36 -21.09
N LEU A 65 -12.31 2.16 -21.34
CA LEU A 65 -12.89 1.76 -22.62
C LEU A 65 -14.41 1.92 -22.53
N THR A 66 -15.00 2.56 -23.52
CA THR A 66 -16.45 2.70 -23.68
C THR A 66 -16.84 2.16 -25.04
N GLY A 67 -17.77 1.21 -25.09
CA GLY A 67 -18.37 0.72 -26.33
C GLY A 67 -19.83 1.17 -26.42
N LEU A 68 -20.22 1.80 -27.53
CA LEU A 68 -21.61 2.17 -27.81
C LEU A 68 -22.32 1.01 -28.50
N ARG A 69 -23.48 0.62 -27.96
CA ARG A 69 -24.38 -0.34 -28.60
C ARG A 69 -25.28 0.34 -29.62
N VAL A 70 -25.79 -0.45 -30.56
CA VAL A 70 -26.77 -0.01 -31.57
C VAL A 70 -28.04 0.62 -30.96
N ASP A 71 -28.39 0.24 -29.73
CA ASP A 71 -29.52 0.82 -28.98
C ASP A 71 -29.18 2.14 -28.23
N GLY A 72 -27.97 2.66 -28.41
CA GLY A 72 -27.46 3.87 -27.76
C GLY A 72 -26.96 3.67 -26.33
N THR A 73 -26.98 2.45 -25.79
CA THR A 73 -26.45 2.18 -24.45
C THR A 73 -24.93 2.04 -24.45
N GLU A 74 -24.28 2.52 -23.39
CA GLU A 74 -22.83 2.46 -23.24
C GLU A 74 -22.39 1.28 -22.36
N GLN A 75 -21.39 0.54 -22.84
CA GLN A 75 -20.69 -0.50 -22.09
C GLN A 75 -19.33 0.04 -21.66
N VAL A 76 -19.13 0.24 -20.36
CA VAL A 76 -17.92 0.87 -19.82
C VAL A 76 -17.11 -0.14 -19.01
N VAL A 77 -15.83 -0.28 -19.35
CA VAL A 77 -14.85 -1.01 -18.54
C VAL A 77 -13.63 -0.14 -18.28
N ALA A 78 -13.07 -0.26 -17.07
CA ALA A 78 -11.89 0.49 -16.68
C ALA A 78 -10.84 -0.42 -16.05
N VAL A 79 -9.58 -0.08 -16.28
CA VAL A 79 -8.41 -0.74 -15.70
C VAL A 79 -7.42 0.30 -15.21
N GLY A 80 -6.66 -0.06 -14.18
CA GLY A 80 -5.58 0.76 -13.64
C GLY A 80 -4.25 0.04 -13.72
N THR A 81 -3.17 0.81 -13.70
CA THR A 81 -1.80 0.31 -13.68
C THR A 81 -1.06 0.88 -12.48
N SER A 82 -0.12 0.10 -11.93
CA SER A 82 0.60 0.41 -10.72
C SER A 82 1.89 1.17 -10.99
N ARG A 83 2.32 1.24 -12.26
CA ARG A 83 3.27 2.23 -12.79
C ARG A 83 2.78 2.82 -14.12
N PRO A 84 3.16 4.07 -14.48
CA PRO A 84 2.84 4.61 -15.79
C PRO A 84 3.40 3.69 -16.88
N THR A 85 2.54 3.31 -17.82
CA THR A 85 2.93 2.42 -18.91
C THR A 85 2.16 2.72 -20.18
N ARG A 86 2.79 2.43 -21.32
CA ARG A 86 2.17 2.46 -22.65
C ARG A 86 2.36 1.13 -23.37
N GLU A 87 2.65 0.06 -22.63
CA GLU A 87 2.90 -1.26 -23.19
C GLU A 87 1.59 -1.95 -23.60
N VAL A 88 1.28 -1.90 -24.89
CA VAL A 88 0.05 -2.46 -25.48
C VAL A 88 -0.22 -3.91 -25.03
N PRO A 89 0.75 -4.86 -25.05
CA PRO A 89 0.47 -6.24 -24.64
C PRO A 89 0.03 -6.37 -23.18
N HIS A 90 0.57 -5.54 -22.29
CA HIS A 90 0.22 -5.53 -20.87
C HIS A 90 -1.17 -4.91 -20.65
N LEU A 91 -1.42 -3.74 -21.26
CA LEU A 91 -2.71 -3.04 -21.16
C LEU A 91 -3.85 -3.89 -21.75
N LEU A 92 -3.61 -4.55 -22.88
CA LEU A 92 -4.58 -5.45 -23.51
C LEU A 92 -4.91 -6.61 -22.57
N ARG A 93 -3.89 -7.22 -21.95
CA ARG A 93 -4.09 -8.29 -20.97
C ARG A 93 -4.98 -7.84 -19.80
N LEU A 94 -4.85 -6.61 -19.33
CA LEU A 94 -5.71 -6.08 -18.26
C LEU A 94 -7.16 -5.88 -18.72
N LEU A 95 -7.37 -5.31 -19.92
CA LEU A 95 -8.70 -5.10 -20.48
C LEU A 95 -9.42 -6.42 -20.75
N LYS A 96 -8.72 -7.45 -21.25
CA LYS A 96 -9.27 -8.80 -21.43
C LYS A 96 -9.86 -9.39 -20.16
N LEU A 97 -9.31 -9.09 -18.97
CA LEU A 97 -9.87 -9.55 -17.69
C LEU A 97 -11.28 -8.97 -17.41
N LYS A 98 -11.71 -7.97 -18.19
CA LYS A 98 -13.01 -7.30 -18.06
C LYS A 98 -13.91 -7.54 -19.27
N ILE A 99 -13.48 -8.33 -20.27
CA ILE A 99 -14.26 -8.53 -21.50
C ILE A 99 -15.63 -9.15 -21.22
N GLU A 100 -15.71 -10.08 -20.27
CA GLU A 100 -16.96 -10.73 -19.85
C GLU A 100 -17.95 -9.75 -19.18
N ARG A 101 -17.52 -8.53 -18.84
CA ARG A 101 -18.38 -7.48 -18.28
C ARG A 101 -19.03 -6.61 -19.35
N ILE A 102 -18.61 -6.76 -20.60
CA ILE A 102 -19.18 -6.03 -21.74
C ILE A 102 -20.34 -6.88 -22.26
N ASP A 103 -21.56 -6.37 -22.16
CA ASP A 103 -22.72 -6.99 -22.81
C ASP A 103 -22.92 -6.35 -24.19
N PRO A 104 -22.57 -7.06 -25.29
CA PRO A 104 -22.71 -6.50 -26.64
C PRO A 104 -24.17 -6.37 -27.08
N GLY A 105 -25.12 -7.10 -26.48
CA GLY A 105 -26.52 -7.12 -26.92
C GLY A 105 -26.68 -7.42 -28.42
N MET A 106 -27.23 -6.45 -29.17
CA MET A 106 -27.40 -6.54 -30.63
C MET A 106 -26.15 -6.16 -31.44
N GLY A 107 -25.08 -5.72 -30.78
CA GLY A 107 -23.82 -5.32 -31.37
C GLY A 107 -23.33 -3.96 -30.88
N LEU A 108 -22.01 -3.81 -30.89
CA LEU A 108 -21.29 -2.57 -30.58
C LEU A 108 -20.83 -1.92 -31.88
N GLU A 109 -21.14 -0.64 -32.07
CA GLU A 109 -20.88 0.10 -33.33
C GLU A 109 -19.71 1.09 -33.22
N GLN A 110 -19.37 1.52 -32.00
CA GLN A 110 -18.34 2.52 -31.76
C GLN A 110 -17.63 2.26 -30.44
N PHE A 111 -16.34 2.58 -30.39
CA PHE A 111 -15.53 2.48 -29.19
C PHE A 111 -14.70 3.75 -28.97
N TRP A 112 -14.53 4.10 -27.70
CA TRP A 112 -13.60 5.12 -27.23
C TRP A 112 -12.68 4.54 -26.17
N LEU A 113 -11.40 4.86 -26.26
CA LEU A 113 -10.42 4.55 -25.22
C LEU A 113 -9.80 5.84 -24.72
N VAL A 114 -9.93 6.06 -23.42
CA VAL A 114 -9.48 7.28 -22.73
C VAL A 114 -8.45 6.91 -21.67
N ALA A 115 -7.41 7.73 -21.52
CA ALA A 115 -6.47 7.68 -20.39
C ALA A 115 -6.74 8.83 -19.41
N PRO A 116 -7.77 8.74 -18.54
CA PRO A 116 -8.17 9.83 -17.64
C PRO A 116 -7.10 10.18 -16.60
N HIS A 117 -6.19 9.26 -16.31
CA HIS A 117 -5.04 9.52 -15.45
C HIS A 117 -3.78 9.04 -16.13
N THR A 118 -2.85 9.97 -16.30
CA THR A 118 -1.53 9.77 -16.91
C THR A 118 -0.47 10.40 -16.01
N GLU A 119 0.73 9.84 -16.07
CA GLU A 119 1.92 10.39 -15.44
C GLU A 119 3.04 10.45 -16.49
N PRO A 120 4.03 11.34 -16.33
CA PRO A 120 5.22 11.34 -17.18
C PRO A 120 5.86 9.96 -17.23
N LEU A 121 6.24 9.53 -18.43
CA LEU A 121 6.96 8.28 -18.67
C LEU A 121 8.19 8.59 -19.49
N ASP A 122 9.31 8.74 -18.79
CA ASP A 122 10.60 9.07 -19.40
C ASP A 122 11.13 7.92 -20.27
N ALA A 123 12.08 8.25 -21.14
CA ALA A 123 12.81 7.26 -21.90
C ALA A 123 13.55 6.31 -20.93
N VAL A 124 13.44 5.01 -21.18
CA VAL A 124 14.19 4.01 -20.43
C VAL A 124 15.68 4.29 -20.61
N ASP A 125 16.43 4.46 -19.51
CA ASP A 125 17.88 4.59 -19.56
C ASP A 125 18.50 3.27 -20.02
N LEU A 126 18.78 3.19 -21.32
CA LEU A 126 19.42 2.04 -21.95
C LEU A 126 20.87 1.87 -21.48
N GLY A 127 21.50 2.89 -20.90
CA GLY A 127 22.87 2.83 -20.39
C GLY A 127 23.01 1.84 -19.23
N ALA A 128 22.09 1.88 -18.26
CA ALA A 128 22.06 0.95 -17.12
C ALA A 128 21.76 -0.50 -17.56
N VAL A 129 20.90 -0.68 -18.56
CA VAL A 129 20.58 -2.00 -19.15
C VAL A 129 21.79 -2.60 -19.85
N LEU A 130 22.52 -1.79 -20.62
CA LEU A 130 23.72 -2.21 -21.35
C LEU A 130 24.94 -2.44 -20.45
N ALA A 131 25.00 -1.74 -19.30
CA ALA A 131 26.06 -1.91 -18.30
C ALA A 131 25.96 -3.23 -17.50
N GLY A 132 24.91 -4.03 -17.72
CA GLY A 132 24.74 -5.31 -17.01
C GLY A 132 24.46 -5.15 -15.52
N GLU A 133 24.06 -3.95 -15.08
CA GLU A 133 23.58 -3.74 -13.72
C GLU A 133 22.35 -4.62 -13.51
N THR A 134 22.26 -5.26 -12.34
CA THR A 134 21.14 -6.16 -12.05
C THR A 134 19.85 -5.34 -12.04
N LEU A 135 19.08 -5.44 -13.12
CA LEU A 135 17.75 -4.86 -13.21
C LEU A 135 16.93 -5.40 -12.04
N VAL A 136 16.69 -4.55 -11.04
CA VAL A 136 15.74 -4.82 -9.96
C VAL A 136 14.42 -5.19 -10.65
N ARG A 137 13.99 -6.44 -10.49
CA ARG A 137 12.75 -6.91 -11.12
C ARG A 137 11.58 -6.08 -10.59
N ASP A 138 11.01 -5.25 -11.45
CA ASP A 138 9.86 -4.43 -11.13
C ASP A 138 8.59 -5.31 -11.03
N PRO A 139 7.96 -5.42 -9.84
CA PRO A 139 6.77 -6.25 -9.66
C PRO A 139 5.51 -5.61 -10.25
N ALA A 140 5.55 -4.39 -10.78
CA ALA A 140 4.38 -3.62 -11.19
C ALA A 140 3.40 -4.40 -12.08
N ARG A 141 3.90 -5.10 -13.12
CA ARG A 141 3.02 -5.88 -14.02
C ARG A 141 2.30 -7.02 -13.29
N LEU A 142 2.96 -7.66 -12.34
CA LEU A 142 2.36 -8.71 -11.53
C LEU A 142 1.30 -8.11 -10.59
N VAL A 143 1.62 -6.98 -9.97
CA VAL A 143 0.68 -6.23 -9.13
C VAL A 143 -0.58 -5.91 -9.90
N ASP A 144 -0.47 -5.37 -11.12
CA ASP A 144 -1.61 -5.00 -11.97
C ASP A 144 -2.53 -6.18 -12.27
N VAL A 145 -1.95 -7.32 -12.65
CA VAL A 145 -2.73 -8.52 -12.98
C VAL A 145 -3.46 -9.05 -11.76
N ILE A 146 -2.82 -9.08 -10.59
CA ILE A 146 -3.45 -9.55 -9.36
C ILE A 146 -4.52 -8.55 -8.91
N ALA A 147 -4.19 -7.26 -8.85
CA ALA A 147 -5.12 -6.19 -8.48
C ALA A 147 -6.34 -6.13 -9.42
N GLY A 148 -6.15 -6.37 -10.73
CA GLY A 148 -7.23 -6.43 -11.71
C GLY A 148 -8.22 -7.57 -11.45
N ARG A 149 -7.78 -8.68 -10.83
CA ARG A 149 -8.61 -9.85 -10.50
C ARG A 149 -9.29 -9.75 -9.14
N ILE A 150 -8.53 -9.45 -8.08
CA ILE A 150 -9.02 -9.50 -6.68
C ILE A 150 -9.20 -8.12 -6.03
N GLY A 151 -9.01 -7.04 -6.80
CA GLY A 151 -9.20 -5.66 -6.38
C GLY A 151 -7.90 -4.99 -5.91
N PRO A 152 -7.80 -3.65 -6.08
CA PRO A 152 -6.57 -2.90 -5.83
C PRO A 152 -6.14 -2.88 -4.35
N ARG A 153 -7.08 -3.03 -3.40
CA ARG A 153 -6.78 -3.05 -1.96
C ARG A 153 -6.30 -4.41 -1.44
N ALA A 154 -6.39 -5.46 -2.26
CA ALA A 154 -6.00 -6.81 -1.87
C ALA A 154 -4.50 -7.05 -2.03
N VAL A 155 -3.82 -6.25 -2.85
CA VAL A 155 -2.37 -6.32 -3.05
C VAL A 155 -1.72 -5.15 -2.33
N PHE A 156 -0.88 -5.44 -1.36
CA PHE A 156 -0.15 -4.44 -0.60
C PHE A 156 1.19 -4.99 -0.14
N ARG A 157 2.12 -4.08 0.17
CA ARG A 157 3.34 -4.42 0.91
C ARG A 157 3.15 -3.99 2.36
N VAL A 158 3.89 -4.63 3.26
CA VAL A 158 3.96 -4.23 4.66
C VAL A 158 5.22 -3.39 4.82
N ALA A 159 5.07 -2.17 5.33
CA ALA A 159 6.15 -1.20 5.47
C ALA A 159 6.35 -0.79 6.93
N PRO A 160 7.59 -0.49 7.34
CA PRO A 160 7.84 0.17 8.61
C PRO A 160 7.33 1.61 8.56
N ILE A 161 6.73 2.06 9.65
CA ILE A 161 6.41 3.46 9.92
C ILE A 161 7.31 3.94 11.06
N GLU A 162 7.74 5.20 11.00
CA GLU A 162 8.46 5.88 12.08
C GLU A 162 7.57 6.09 13.31
N SER A 163 7.37 5.00 14.05
CA SER A 163 6.67 4.96 15.33
C SER A 163 7.41 4.00 16.24
N HIS A 164 7.72 4.46 17.45
CA HIS A 164 8.28 3.60 18.49
C HIS A 164 7.22 2.67 19.09
N VAL A 165 5.94 3.02 18.99
CA VAL A 165 4.82 2.21 19.46
C VAL A 165 4.61 1.02 18.51
N PRO A 166 4.76 -0.24 18.96
CA PRO A 166 4.80 -1.40 18.07
C PRO A 166 3.54 -1.60 17.22
N GLU A 167 2.37 -1.28 17.78
CA GLU A 167 1.07 -1.38 17.11
C GLU A 167 0.94 -0.41 15.93
N ARG A 168 1.79 0.63 15.89
CA ARG A 168 1.77 1.69 14.89
C ARG A 168 3.06 1.75 14.05
N ALA A 169 4.04 0.90 14.36
CA ALA A 169 5.31 0.82 13.67
C ALA A 169 5.24 0.12 12.30
N VAL A 170 4.06 -0.40 11.92
CA VAL A 170 3.86 -1.18 10.71
C VAL A 170 2.54 -0.81 10.05
N ALA A 171 2.54 -0.61 8.73
CA ALA A 171 1.32 -0.39 7.96
C ALA A 171 1.36 -1.04 6.58
N ARG A 172 0.19 -1.06 5.94
CA ARG A 172 0.09 -1.38 4.51
C ARG A 172 0.60 -0.18 3.71
N SER A 173 1.46 -0.45 2.74
CA SER A 173 2.01 0.53 1.80
C SER A 173 1.72 0.12 0.35
N ASP A 174 2.06 1.00 -0.59
CA ASP A 174 1.98 0.66 -2.01
C ASP A 174 2.89 -0.55 -2.31
N PRO A 175 2.42 -1.55 -3.06
CA PRO A 175 3.21 -2.76 -3.36
C PRO A 175 4.50 -2.49 -4.15
N ASN A 176 4.62 -1.35 -4.82
CA ASN A 176 5.78 -0.92 -5.61
C ASN A 176 6.68 0.06 -4.88
N GLU A 177 6.30 0.48 -3.66
CA GLU A 177 7.09 1.42 -2.87
C GLU A 177 8.35 0.75 -2.33
N THR A 178 9.46 1.48 -2.38
CA THR A 178 10.71 1.08 -1.74
C THR A 178 10.55 1.25 -0.24
N LEU A 179 10.78 0.17 0.51
CA LEU A 179 10.62 0.22 1.96
C LEU A 179 11.77 0.99 2.61
N GLY A 180 11.42 1.78 3.63
CA GLY A 180 12.39 2.26 4.61
C GLY A 180 13.02 1.12 5.41
N PRO A 181 14.09 1.40 6.17
CA PRO A 181 14.74 0.38 6.98
C PRO A 181 13.81 -0.11 8.10
N TRP A 182 13.79 -1.43 8.31
CA TRP A 182 13.13 -2.01 9.48
C TRP A 182 13.90 -1.67 10.75
N PRO A 183 13.22 -1.49 11.90
CA PRO A 183 13.89 -1.29 13.18
C PRO A 183 14.84 -2.45 13.49
N LYS A 184 16.00 -2.13 14.06
CA LYS A 184 17.06 -3.11 14.40
C LYS A 184 16.64 -4.09 15.50
N TRP A 185 15.71 -3.68 16.37
CA TRP A 185 15.23 -4.51 17.46
C TRP A 185 14.33 -5.64 16.92
N PRO A 186 14.59 -6.90 17.28
CA PRO A 186 13.76 -8.02 16.82
C PRO A 186 12.31 -7.82 17.23
N ARG A 187 11.39 -7.98 16.27
CA ARG A 187 9.94 -7.96 16.49
C ARG A 187 9.38 -9.38 16.42
N PRO A 188 8.32 -9.71 17.19
CA PRO A 188 7.72 -11.04 17.17
C PRO A 188 7.09 -11.35 15.81
N ILE A 189 7.12 -12.62 15.40
CA ILE A 189 6.44 -13.10 14.18
C ILE A 189 4.93 -12.88 14.30
N ARG A 190 4.38 -13.08 15.50
CA ARG A 190 2.98 -12.81 15.81
C ARG A 190 2.89 -11.75 16.89
N LEU A 191 2.50 -10.55 16.47
CA LEU A 191 2.11 -9.46 17.36
C LEU A 191 0.61 -9.53 17.62
N PHE A 192 0.20 -9.42 18.88
CA PHE A 192 -1.21 -9.37 19.26
C PHE A 192 -1.76 -7.96 19.04
N ALA A 193 -2.92 -7.87 18.38
CA ALA A 193 -3.58 -6.59 18.14
C ALA A 193 -3.97 -5.86 19.44
N ARG A 194 -4.13 -6.62 20.54
CA ARG A 194 -4.27 -6.10 21.90
C ARG A 194 -3.36 -6.93 22.80
N PRO A 195 -2.48 -6.30 23.59
CA PRO A 195 -1.73 -7.02 24.60
C PRO A 195 -2.64 -7.76 25.58
N GLU A 196 -2.18 -8.91 26.05
CA GLU A 196 -2.90 -9.73 27.03
C GLU A 196 -2.25 -9.60 28.42
N PRO A 197 -3.01 -9.49 29.51
CA PRO A 197 -2.44 -9.29 30.83
C PRO A 197 -1.71 -10.54 31.32
N LEU A 198 -0.61 -10.33 32.05
CA LEU A 198 0.14 -11.37 32.75
C LEU A 198 -0.21 -11.33 34.23
N ALA A 199 -0.43 -12.51 34.82
CA ALA A 199 -0.69 -12.67 36.24
C ALA A 199 0.55 -13.20 36.98
N ARG A 200 0.58 -13.03 38.31
CA ARG A 200 1.60 -13.60 39.21
C ARG A 200 3.05 -13.41 38.73
N VAL A 201 3.35 -12.24 38.18
CA VAL A 201 4.68 -11.93 37.63
C VAL A 201 5.68 -11.74 38.77
N MET A 202 6.83 -12.40 38.65
CA MET A 202 7.98 -12.18 39.54
C MET A 202 9.10 -11.56 38.72
N ALA A 203 9.39 -10.28 38.93
CA ALA A 203 10.47 -9.55 38.28
C ALA A 203 11.26 -8.77 39.35
N LEU A 204 12.57 -8.62 39.14
CA LEU A 204 13.36 -7.70 39.96
C LEU A 204 13.24 -6.29 39.36
N MET A 205 12.90 -5.30 40.17
CA MET A 205 12.74 -3.92 39.68
C MET A 205 14.08 -3.16 39.71
N PRO A 206 14.27 -2.17 38.83
CA PRO A 206 13.35 -1.70 37.77
C PRO A 206 13.59 -2.36 36.40
N ASP A 207 14.82 -2.65 36.00
CA ASP A 207 15.11 -2.96 34.58
C ASP A 207 15.37 -4.44 34.27
N GLN A 208 14.90 -5.38 35.10
CA GLN A 208 15.11 -6.82 34.85
C GLN A 208 13.89 -7.48 34.19
N PRO A 209 14.13 -8.44 33.28
CA PRO A 209 13.06 -9.29 32.77
C PRO A 209 12.41 -10.11 33.89
N PRO A 210 11.14 -10.54 33.71
CA PRO A 210 10.48 -11.39 34.67
C PRO A 210 11.16 -12.76 34.74
N ARG A 211 11.30 -13.31 35.95
CA ARG A 211 11.76 -14.68 36.23
C ARG A 211 10.64 -15.71 36.07
N ARG A 212 9.39 -15.28 36.28
CA ARG A 212 8.19 -16.12 36.14
C ARG A 212 6.99 -15.24 35.85
N PHE A 213 6.02 -15.76 35.09
CA PHE A 213 4.68 -15.19 35.00
C PHE A 213 3.64 -16.30 34.73
N GLU A 214 2.38 -15.96 34.89
CA GLU A 214 1.24 -16.78 34.48
C GLU A 214 0.53 -16.11 33.30
N TRP A 215 0.30 -16.86 32.23
CA TRP A 215 -0.41 -16.42 31.03
C TRP A 215 -1.41 -17.49 30.63
N ARG A 216 -2.70 -17.11 30.47
CA ARG A 216 -3.80 -18.01 30.12
C ARG A 216 -3.88 -19.27 31.02
N GLY A 217 -3.64 -19.10 32.32
CA GLY A 217 -3.68 -20.18 33.31
C GLY A 217 -2.46 -21.10 33.33
N LYS A 218 -1.48 -20.88 32.43
CA LYS A 218 -0.21 -21.63 32.43
C LYS A 218 0.90 -20.80 33.05
N THR A 219 1.72 -21.43 33.88
CA THR A 219 2.93 -20.82 34.45
C THR A 219 4.11 -20.98 33.50
N TYR A 220 4.87 -19.90 33.31
CA TYR A 220 6.07 -19.83 32.48
C TYR A 220 7.25 -19.46 33.36
N LYS A 221 8.29 -20.31 33.36
CA LYS A 221 9.55 -20.07 34.06
C LYS A 221 10.58 -19.55 33.05
N ILE A 222 11.12 -18.37 33.31
CA ILE A 222 12.02 -17.70 32.38
C ILE A 222 13.48 -18.03 32.69
N VAL A 223 14.18 -18.54 31.68
CA VAL A 223 15.59 -18.96 31.77
C VAL A 223 16.55 -17.91 31.18
N ALA A 224 16.09 -17.12 30.21
CA ALA A 224 16.85 -16.03 29.62
C ALA A 224 15.94 -14.84 29.30
N GLY A 225 16.50 -13.63 29.30
CA GLY A 225 15.79 -12.45 28.84
C GLY A 225 16.71 -11.27 28.53
N ASP A 226 16.29 -10.47 27.57
CA ASP A 226 16.95 -9.26 27.09
C ASP A 226 16.01 -8.05 27.20
N GLY A 227 16.57 -6.88 27.46
CA GLY A 227 15.83 -5.62 27.59
C GLY A 227 16.34 -4.76 28.76
N PRO A 228 15.62 -3.67 29.10
CA PRO A 228 14.40 -3.21 28.47
C PRO A 228 14.64 -2.48 27.13
N GLU A 229 13.75 -2.69 26.15
CA GLU A 229 13.48 -1.69 25.12
C GLU A 229 12.47 -0.69 25.69
N ARG A 230 12.91 0.54 25.96
CA ARG A 230 12.02 1.57 26.49
C ARG A 230 11.28 2.27 25.34
N VAL A 231 9.95 2.16 25.36
CA VAL A 231 9.06 2.80 24.39
C VAL A 231 8.23 3.85 25.09
N HIS A 232 8.37 5.10 24.65
CA HIS A 232 7.53 6.21 25.10
C HIS A 232 6.24 6.26 24.29
N GLY A 233 5.16 6.68 24.94
CA GLY A 233 3.90 7.02 24.29
C GLY A 233 4.09 8.17 23.30
N GLU A 234 3.23 8.20 22.28
CA GLU A 234 3.26 9.28 21.30
C GLU A 234 2.38 10.43 21.83
N TRP A 235 2.98 11.31 22.64
CA TRP A 235 2.31 12.40 23.35
C TRP A 235 1.41 13.29 22.45
N TRP A 236 1.74 13.41 21.17
CA TRP A 236 0.97 14.19 20.19
C TRP A 236 -0.32 13.50 19.72
N ARG A 237 -0.58 12.23 20.08
CA ARG A 237 -1.79 11.52 19.67
C ARG A 237 -2.91 11.58 20.70
N ARG A 238 -2.58 11.46 21.99
CA ARG A 238 -3.54 11.39 23.11
C ARG A 238 -2.90 11.85 24.41
N ASP A 239 -3.64 12.59 25.23
CA ASP A 239 -3.18 13.05 26.54
C ASP A 239 -2.73 11.92 27.46
N ALA A 240 -3.41 10.76 27.40
CA ALA A 240 -3.04 9.57 28.16
C ALA A 240 -1.69 8.94 27.76
N GLU A 241 -1.10 9.34 26.63
CA GLU A 241 0.20 8.86 26.15
C GLU A 241 1.35 9.81 26.51
N VAL A 242 1.08 10.98 27.11
CA VAL A 242 2.09 12.02 27.39
C VAL A 242 3.23 11.50 28.26
N TRP A 243 2.89 10.79 29.34
CA TRP A 243 3.87 10.22 30.27
C TRP A 243 4.03 8.71 30.13
N ALA A 244 3.25 8.08 29.26
CA ALA A 244 3.18 6.62 29.20
C ALA A 244 4.53 6.03 28.76
N VAL A 245 5.06 5.09 29.55
CA VAL A 245 6.25 4.31 29.20
C VAL A 245 5.90 2.82 29.16
N ARG A 246 6.52 2.10 28.23
CA ARG A 246 6.49 0.64 28.19
C ARG A 246 7.91 0.11 28.08
N ASP A 247 8.34 -0.64 29.09
CA ASP A 247 9.61 -1.35 29.08
C ASP A 247 9.38 -2.77 28.56
N TYR A 248 9.80 -3.02 27.32
CA TYR A 248 9.65 -4.30 26.64
C TYR A 248 10.85 -5.21 26.90
N TYR A 249 10.57 -6.49 27.11
CA TYR A 249 11.56 -7.53 27.32
C TYR A 249 11.29 -8.69 26.37
N ARG A 250 12.36 -9.24 25.79
CA ARG A 250 12.32 -10.54 25.14
C ARG A 250 12.69 -11.58 26.18
N VAL A 251 11.87 -12.59 26.36
CA VAL A 251 12.10 -13.64 27.35
C VAL A 251 11.97 -15.02 26.74
N GLU A 252 12.76 -15.96 27.23
CA GLU A 252 12.74 -17.36 26.84
C GLU A 252 12.38 -18.22 28.05
N ASP A 253 11.43 -19.14 27.89
CA ASP A 253 11.04 -20.10 28.91
C ASP A 253 11.91 -21.36 28.90
N ASP A 254 11.76 -22.19 29.93
CA ASP A 254 12.48 -23.47 30.06
C ASP A 254 12.08 -24.54 29.03
N ALA A 255 11.03 -24.30 28.24
CA ALA A 255 10.62 -25.13 27.12
C ALA A 255 11.10 -24.59 25.76
N GLY A 256 11.88 -23.49 25.75
CA GLY A 256 12.40 -22.84 24.54
C GLY A 256 11.41 -21.88 23.86
N GLY A 257 10.24 -21.63 24.46
CA GLY A 257 9.27 -20.65 23.98
C GLY A 257 9.77 -19.23 24.18
N ARG A 258 9.69 -18.40 23.13
CA ARG A 258 10.15 -17.00 23.17
C ARG A 258 9.01 -16.01 23.07
N TYR A 259 8.98 -15.09 24.02
CA TYR A 259 7.88 -14.17 24.26
C TYR A 259 8.35 -12.72 24.26
N TRP A 260 7.48 -11.83 23.81
CA TRP A 260 7.66 -10.39 23.90
C TRP A 260 6.67 -9.83 24.90
N VAL A 261 7.18 -9.47 26.08
CA VAL A 261 6.39 -8.98 27.21
C VAL A 261 6.78 -7.55 27.53
N PHE A 262 5.92 -6.79 28.18
CA PHE A 262 6.28 -5.47 28.67
C PHE A 262 5.67 -5.17 30.03
N ARG A 263 6.31 -4.23 30.72
CA ARG A 263 5.78 -3.54 31.88
C ARG A 263 5.29 -2.15 31.47
N ARG A 264 4.13 -1.73 31.98
CA ARG A 264 3.65 -0.35 31.87
C ARG A 264 4.29 0.51 32.96
N GLY A 265 5.12 1.46 32.58
CA GLY A 265 5.91 2.29 33.48
C GLY A 265 7.35 1.82 33.60
N ASP A 266 8.24 2.78 33.84
CA ASP A 266 9.69 2.57 33.88
C ASP A 266 10.18 2.03 35.23
N GLY A 267 9.34 2.04 36.28
CA GLY A 267 9.71 1.59 37.62
C GLY A 267 10.49 2.62 38.44
N PHE A 268 10.64 3.85 37.92
CA PHE A 268 11.27 4.98 38.60
C PHE A 268 10.25 6.07 38.91
N GLU A 269 9.41 6.43 37.94
CA GLU A 269 8.42 7.51 38.05
C GLU A 269 6.99 6.95 38.08
N GLU A 270 6.21 7.34 39.08
CA GLU A 270 4.83 6.83 39.29
C GLU A 270 3.87 7.21 38.15
N ASP A 271 4.10 8.35 37.51
CA ASP A 271 3.24 8.87 36.43
C ASP A 271 3.39 8.09 35.11
N THR A 272 4.44 7.25 34.98
CA THR A 272 4.76 6.58 33.72
C THR A 272 3.93 5.32 33.45
N GLY A 273 3.30 4.75 34.49
CA GLY A 273 2.45 3.59 34.37
C GLY A 273 2.15 2.89 35.70
N ASP A 274 1.30 1.86 35.63
CA ASP A 274 0.77 1.11 36.79
C ASP A 274 1.60 -0.14 37.16
N LEU A 275 2.78 -0.30 36.55
CA LEU A 275 3.69 -1.45 36.67
C LEU A 275 3.07 -2.80 36.29
N SER A 276 1.91 -2.80 35.62
CA SER A 276 1.26 -4.01 35.14
C SER A 276 2.04 -4.63 33.98
N TRP A 277 1.99 -5.96 33.89
CA TRP A 277 2.73 -6.75 32.92
C TRP A 277 1.81 -7.35 31.85
N TRP A 278 2.29 -7.38 30.62
CA TRP A 278 1.49 -7.76 29.46
C TRP A 278 2.31 -8.58 28.46
N MET A 279 1.65 -9.56 27.83
CA MET A 279 2.12 -10.30 26.67
C MET A 279 1.71 -9.55 25.41
N HIS A 280 2.67 -9.15 24.57
CA HIS A 280 2.39 -8.46 23.32
C HIS A 280 2.61 -9.33 22.08
N GLY A 281 3.50 -10.32 22.14
CA GLY A 281 3.71 -11.20 20.99
C GLY A 281 4.58 -12.40 21.27
N VAL A 282 4.68 -13.28 20.26
CA VAL A 282 5.44 -14.53 20.31
C VAL A 282 6.38 -14.62 19.10
N PHE A 283 7.61 -15.09 19.34
CA PHE A 283 8.64 -15.22 18.31
C PHE A 283 8.63 -16.58 17.59
N GLY A 284 7.96 -17.59 18.16
CA GLY A 284 7.99 -18.97 17.66
C GLY A 284 9.01 -19.83 18.37
#